data_AF-A0A7D5MLJ6-F1
#
_entry.id   AF-A0A7D5MLJ6-F1
#
_cell.length_a   1.000
_cell.length_b   1.000
_cell.length_c   1.000
_cell.angle_alpha   90.00
_cell.angle_beta   90.00
_cell.angle_gamma   90.00
#
_symmetry.space_group_name_H-M   'P 1'
#
loop_
_entity.id
_entity.type
_entity.pdbx_description
1 polymer ?
#
loop_
_entity_poly.entity_id
_entity_poly.type
_entity_poly.pdbx_seq_one_letter_code
_entity_poly.pdbx_strand_id
1 'polypeptide(L)' 'MLTVRLSSEEEKALQAYCLREGVSKSDVVKEAIEFYLTQRKK' A
#
# COMPACT_ATOMS: atom_id res chain seq x y z
N MET A 1 -14.22 -5.18 -2.12
CA MET A 1 -13.48 -4.58 -0.99
C MET A 1 -12.35 -5.53 -0.62
N LEU A 2 -11.10 -5.15 -0.87
CA LEU A 2 -9.92 -5.97 -0.59
C LEU A 2 -9.48 -5.70 0.85
N THR A 3 -9.37 -6.73 1.68
CA THR A 3 -8.86 -6.60 3.05
C THR A 3 -7.42 -7.06 3.09
N VAL A 4 -6.49 -6.14 3.32
CA VAL A 4 -5.06 -6.44 3.47
C VAL A 4 -4.75 -6.54 4.96
N ARG A 5 -4.09 -7.64 5.36
CA ARG A 5 -3.58 -7.80 6.72
C ARG A 5 -2.10 -7.46 6.74
N LEU A 6 -1.77 -6.40 7.44
CA LEU A 6 -0.40 -5.96 7.70
C LEU A 6 -0.07 -6.24 9.17
N SER A 7 1.21 -6.43 9.47
CA SER A 7 1.67 -6.34 10.85
C SER A 7 1.48 -4.91 11.39
N SER A 8 1.49 -4.76 12.72
CA SER A 8 1.32 -3.44 13.34
C SER A 8 2.42 -2.45 12.94
N GLU A 9 3.64 -2.93 12.70
CA GLU A 9 4.75 -2.07 12.28
C GLU A 9 4.60 -1.61 10.83
N GLU A 10 4.21 -2.51 9.93
CA GLU A 10 3.94 -2.19 8.52
C GLU A 10 2.77 -1.21 8.38
N GLU A 11 1.71 -1.37 9.18
CA GLU A 11 0.58 -0.45 9.15
C GLU A 11 0.96 0.96 9.63
N LYS A 12 1.80 1.07 10.67
CA LYS A 12 2.33 2.35 11.14
C LYS A 12 3.21 3.02 10.08
N ALA A 13 4.08 2.25 9.43
CA ALA A 13 4.93 2.75 8.36
C ALA A 13 4.12 3.25 7.17
N LEU A 14 3.12 2.47 6.73
CA LEU A 14 2.21 2.85 5.65
C LEU A 14 1.42 4.12 6.01
N GLN A 15 0.91 4.19 7.24
CA GLN A 15 0.18 5.36 7.70
C GLN A 15 1.05 6.62 7.77
N ALA A 16 2.29 6.51 8.26
CA ALA A 16 3.24 7.62 8.29
C ALA A 16 3.55 8.12 6.88
N TYR A 17 3.75 7.21 5.92
CA TYR A 17 3.91 7.55 4.51
C TYR A 17 2.68 8.28 3.96
N CYS A 18 1.48 7.73 4.16
CA CYS A 18 0.23 8.34 3.67
C CYS A 18 0.01 9.75 4.23
N LEU A 19 0.31 9.96 5.52
CA LEU A 19 0.22 11.28 6.17
C LEU A 19 1.22 12.28 5.61
N ARG A 20 2.44 11.83 5.30
CA ARG A 20 3.51 12.70 4.77
C ARG A 20 3.22 13.15 3.33
N GLU A 21 2.76 12.23 2.48
CA GLU A 21 2.51 12.51 1.06
C GLU A 21 1.09 13.05 0.80
N GLY A 22 0.20 13.03 1.81
CA GLY A 22 -1.18 13.50 1.66
C GLY A 22 -2.05 12.57 0.79
N VAL A 23 -1.72 11.28 0.74
CA VAL A 23 -2.38 10.27 -0.10
C VAL A 23 -3.22 9.31 0.74
N SER A 24 -4.22 8.69 0.12
CA SER A 24 -5.06 7.71 0.83
C SER A 24 -4.38 6.35 0.92
N LYS A 25 -4.57 5.64 2.04
CA LYS A 25 -4.06 4.27 2.22
C LYS A 25 -4.53 3.33 1.10
N SER A 26 -5.77 3.49 0.64
CA SER A 26 -6.36 2.64 -0.39
C SER A 26 -5.72 2.84 -1.75
N ASP A 27 -5.40 4.08 -2.13
CA ASP A 27 -4.74 4.37 -3.41
C ASP A 27 -3.32 3.81 -3.43
N VAL A 28 -2.57 4.01 -2.33
CA VAL A 28 -1.20 3.48 -2.20
C VAL A 28 -1.17 1.96 -2.30
N VAL A 29 -2.09 1.26 -1.62
CA VAL A 29 -2.17 -0.20 -1.69
C VAL A 29 -2.53 -0.68 -3.09
N LYS A 30 -3.45 0.01 -3.77
CA LYS A 30 -3.85 -0.33 -5.14
C LYS A 30 -2.66 -0.20 -6.10
N GLU A 31 -1.96 0.93 -6.07
CA GLU A 31 -0.78 1.16 -6.91
C GLU A 31 0.33 0.14 -6.63
N ALA A 32 0.60 -0.15 -5.36
CA ALA A 32 1.61 -1.13 -4.97
C ALA A 32 1.29 -2.54 -5.52
N ILE A 33 0.02 -2.96 -5.49
CA ILE A 33 -0.42 -4.24 -6.05
C ILE A 33 -0.29 -4.24 -7.58
N GLU A 34 -0.73 -3.18 -8.25
CA GLU A 34 -0.61 -3.07 -9.71
C GLU A 34 0.86 -3.11 -10.16
N PHE A 35 1.74 -2.41 -9.46
CA PHE A 35 3.17 -2.44 -9.69
C PHE A 35 3.76 -3.84 -9.47
N TYR A 36 3.40 -4.51 -8.39
CA TYR A 36 3.86 -5.87 -8.11
C TYR A 36 3.43 -6.88 -9.18
N LEU A 37 2.16 -6.81 -9.59
CA LEU A 37 1.60 -7.69 -10.62
C LEU A 37 2.22 -7.44 -12.00
N THR A 38 2.55 -6.18 -12.33
CA THR A 38 3.22 -5.85 -13.59
C THR A 38 4.67 -6.30 -13.62
N GLN A 39 5.39 -6.20 -12.49
CA GLN A 39 6.76 -6.73 -12.37
C GLN A 39 6.82 -8.25 -12.49
N ARG A 40 5.87 -8.99 -11.90
CA ARG A 40 5.82 -10.46 -11.97
C ARG A 40 5.43 -11.05 -13.32
N LYS A 41 4.91 -10.23 -14.24
CA LYS A 41 4.50 -10.67 -15.58
C LYS A 41 5.63 -10.60 -16.63
N LYS A 42 6.80 -10.09 -16.25
CA LYS A 42 8.04 -10.17 -17.05
C LYS A 42 8.85 -11.39 -16.63
#